data_AF-A0A839IUA3-F1
#
_entry.id   AF-A0A839IUA3-F1
#
_cell.length_a   1.000
_cell.length_b   1.000
_cell.length_c   1.000
_cell.angle_alpha   90.00
_cell.angle_beta   90.00
_cell.angle_gamma   90.00
#
_symmetry.space_group_name_H-M   'P 1'
#
loop_
_entity.id
_entity.type
_entity.pdbx_description
1 polymer ?
#
loop_
_entity_poly.entity_id
_entity_poly.type
_entity_poly.pdbx_seq_one_letter_code
_entity_poly.pdbx_strand_id
1 'polypeptide(L)'
;MLTLWLIIDRDVGNFMKKLHLIRHAKSSWADPELKDKQRPLNKRGIKACGVMARPILMAASELDTIFCSPAVRTQQTIELIDKNLKKISFTGSWIIACTPLTRRNY
;
A
#
# COMPACT_ATOMS: atom_id res chain seq x y z
N MET A 1 11.74 3.98 -11.24
CA MET A 1 11.37 5.18 -10.45
C MET A 1 10.70 4.73 -9.16
N LEU A 2 11.35 4.95 -8.01
CA LEU A 2 10.96 4.46 -6.68
C LEU A 2 9.57 4.97 -6.28
N THR A 3 8.60 4.07 -6.18
CA THR A 3 7.23 4.42 -5.74
C THR A 3 7.02 3.84 -4.35
N LEU A 4 7.22 4.71 -3.35
CA LEU A 4 7.08 4.44 -1.92
C LEU A 4 5.63 4.60 -1.48
N TRP A 5 5.20 3.82 -0.49
CA TRP A 5 3.83 3.83 0.06
C TRP A 5 3.89 4.24 1.51
N LEU A 6 2.84 4.95 1.94
CA LEU A 6 2.70 5.44 3.29
C LEU A 6 1.49 4.76 3.93
N ILE A 7 1.70 4.15 5.08
CA ILE A 7 0.64 3.68 5.95
C ILE A 7 0.82 4.42 7.27
N ILE A 8 -0.22 5.11 7.73
CA ILE A 8 -0.23 5.82 9.01
C ILE A 8 -1.03 4.98 9.99
N ASP A 9 -0.39 4.60 11.10
CA ASP A 9 -0.97 3.86 12.22
C ASP A 9 -1.13 4.83 13.42
N ARG A 10 -2.22 4.64 14.17
CA ARG A 10 -2.51 5.37 15.41
C ARG A 10 -2.36 4.41 16.57
N ASP A 11 -1.31 4.63 17.36
CA ASP A 11 -1.06 3.87 18.58
C ASP A 11 -2.14 4.19 19.62
N VAL A 12 -3.01 3.23 19.93
CA VAL A 12 -4.06 3.38 20.95
C VAL A 12 -3.40 3.41 22.33
N GLY A 13 -2.99 4.61 22.76
CA GLY A 13 -2.33 4.84 24.05
C GLY A 13 -1.16 5.83 24.02
N ASN A 14 -0.74 6.29 22.83
CA ASN A 14 0.37 7.24 22.69
C ASN A 14 0.05 8.33 21.65
N PHE A 15 0.44 9.58 21.90
CA PHE A 15 0.19 10.71 20.99
C PHE A 15 1.05 10.67 19.70
N MET A 16 1.94 9.68 19.55
CA MET A 16 2.83 9.56 18.40
C MET A 16 2.18 8.77 17.26
N LYS A 17 2.27 9.32 16.04
CA LYS A 17 1.88 8.63 14.81
C LYS A 17 3.00 7.69 14.36
N LYS A 18 2.66 6.45 14.01
CA LYS A 18 3.59 5.49 13.43
C LYS A 18 3.45 5.52 11.91
N LEU A 19 4.59 5.55 11.23
CA LEU A 19 4.67 5.65 9.79
C LEU A 19 5.29 4.39 9.21
N HIS A 20 4.49 3.59 8.51
CA HIS A 20 4.95 2.39 7.85
C HIS A 20 5.18 2.69 6.36
N LEU A 21 6.42 2.51 5.93
CA LEU A 21 6.83 2.71 4.55
C LEU A 21 6.97 1.36 3.86
N ILE A 22 6.09 1.09 2.90
CA ILE A 22 6.09 -0.17 2.16
C ILE A 22 6.48 0.11 0.71
N ARG A 23 7.30 -0.76 0.14
CA ARG A 23 7.60 -0.74 -1.29
C ARG A 23 6.67 -1.70 -2.01
N HIS A 24 6.22 -1.33 -3.20
CA HIS A 24 5.46 -2.23 -4.05
C HIS A 24 6.20 -3.54 -4.37
N ALA A 25 5.44 -4.60 -4.63
CA ALA A 25 6.01 -5.88 -5.02
C ALA A 25 6.63 -5.83 -6.43
N LYS A 26 7.37 -6.86 -6.81
CA LYS A 26 8.13 -6.89 -8.07
C LYS A 26 7.19 -6.78 -9.30
N SER A 27 7.43 -5.79 -10.16
CA SER A 27 6.66 -5.55 -11.38
C SER A 27 7.06 -6.48 -12.54
N SER A 28 6.16 -6.63 -13.51
CA SER A 28 6.39 -7.32 -14.77
C SER A 28 7.01 -6.39 -15.80
N TRP A 29 7.98 -6.93 -16.53
CA TRP A 29 8.62 -6.32 -17.71
C TRP A 29 8.36 -7.13 -18.98
N ALA A 30 7.45 -8.10 -18.92
CA ALA A 30 7.16 -9.01 -20.04
C ALA A 30 6.59 -8.28 -21.26
N ASP A 31 5.87 -7.19 -21.03
CA ASP A 31 5.32 -6.34 -22.08
C ASP A 31 6.15 -5.05 -22.20
N PRO A 32 6.85 -4.84 -23.35
CA PRO A 32 7.62 -3.64 -23.58
C PRO A 32 6.75 -2.42 -23.93
N GLU A 33 5.53 -2.61 -24.45
CA GLU A 33 4.64 -1.53 -24.90
C GLU A 33 3.94 -0.81 -23.73
N LEU A 34 3.88 -1.44 -22.56
CA LEU A 34 3.31 -0.83 -21.36
C LEU A 34 4.16 0.34 -20.84
N LYS A 35 3.51 1.49 -20.66
CA LYS A 35 4.05 2.63 -19.90
C LYS A 35 4.36 2.19 -18.46
N ASP A 36 5.39 2.76 -17.84
CA ASP A 36 5.83 2.38 -16.49
C ASP A 36 4.68 2.33 -15.47
N LYS A 37 3.78 3.33 -15.48
CA LYS A 37 2.63 3.42 -14.56
C LYS A 37 1.63 2.27 -14.74
N GLN A 38 1.51 1.69 -15.93
CA GLN A 38 0.57 0.62 -16.26
C GLN A 38 1.17 -0.77 -16.01
N ARG A 39 2.47 -0.86 -15.72
CA ARG A 39 3.14 -2.15 -15.50
C ARG A 39 2.51 -2.88 -14.30
N PRO A 40 2.00 -4.11 -14.47
CA PRO A 40 1.42 -4.89 -13.40
C PRO A 40 2.51 -5.59 -12.58
N LEU A 41 2.10 -6.28 -11.51
CA LEU A 41 2.97 -7.21 -10.78
C LEU A 41 3.31 -8.45 -11.62
N ASN A 42 4.48 -9.04 -11.36
CA ASN A 42 4.82 -10.34 -11.92
C ASN A 42 4.41 -11.48 -10.96
N LYS A 43 4.49 -12.73 -11.42
CA LYS A 43 4.13 -13.92 -10.64
C LYS A 43 4.84 -13.99 -9.28
N ARG A 44 6.11 -13.58 -9.21
CA ARG A 44 6.90 -13.55 -7.96
C ARG A 44 6.42 -12.42 -7.04
N GLY A 45 6.07 -11.26 -7.59
CA GLY A 45 5.51 -10.13 -6.86
C GLY A 45 4.18 -10.47 -6.21
N ILE A 46 3.29 -11.13 -6.96
CA ILE A 46 1.99 -11.61 -6.45
C ILE A 46 2.18 -12.57 -5.27
N LYS A 47 3.09 -13.55 -5.38
CA LYS A 47 3.41 -14.46 -4.28
C LYS A 47 3.99 -13.73 -3.06
N ALA A 48 4.86 -12.75 -3.30
CA ALA A 48 5.44 -11.95 -2.23
C ALA A 48 4.37 -11.16 -1.46
N CYS A 49 3.31 -10.66 -2.11
CA CYS A 49 2.21 -9.98 -1.43
C CYS A 49 1.55 -10.85 -0.34
N GLY A 50 1.36 -12.14 -0.60
CA GLY A 50 0.82 -13.06 0.41
C GLY A 50 1.73 -13.21 1.62
N VAL A 51 3.05 -13.25 1.41
CA VAL A 51 4.05 -13.34 2.50
C VAL A 51 4.18 -12.02 3.27
N MET A 52 4.06 -10.88 2.58
CA MET A 52 4.19 -9.55 3.18
C MET A 52 3.01 -9.17 4.09
N ALA A 53 1.83 -9.73 3.87
CA ALA A 53 0.63 -9.42 4.64
C ALA A 53 0.85 -9.62 6.16
N ARG A 54 1.32 -10.80 6.58
CA ARG A 54 1.45 -11.13 8.01
C ARG A 54 2.40 -10.20 8.79
N PRO A 55 3.63 -9.91 8.31
CA PRO A 55 4.51 -8.95 8.97
C PRO A 55 3.90 -7.54 9.10
N ILE A 56 3.14 -7.08 8.10
CA ILE A 56 2.48 -5.76 8.14
C ILE A 56 1.45 -5.72 9.28
N LEU A 57 0.63 -6.77 9.40
CA LEU A 57 -0.35 -6.88 10.48
C LEU A 57 0.30 -6.96 11.88
N MET A 58 1.46 -7.61 11.97
CA MET A 58 2.19 -7.68 13.25
C MET A 58 2.86 -6.35 13.61
N ALA A 59 3.26 -5.58 12.60
CA ALA A 59 3.92 -4.29 12.80
C ALA A 59 2.94 -3.14 13.07
N ALA A 60 1.71 -3.25 12.55
CA ALA A 60 0.72 -2.20 12.66
C ALA A 60 -0.57 -2.75 13.27
N SER A 61 -0.91 -2.26 14.46
CA SER A 61 -2.04 -2.74 15.25
C SER A 61 -3.37 -2.28 14.68
N GLU A 62 -3.47 -1.02 14.21
CA GLU A 62 -4.68 -0.46 13.61
C GLU A 62 -4.33 0.48 12.45
N LEU A 63 -4.63 0.04 11.21
CA LEU A 63 -4.37 0.88 10.04
C LEU A 63 -5.47 1.93 9.85
N ASP A 64 -5.18 3.15 10.29
CA ASP A 64 -6.04 4.32 10.14
C ASP A 64 -6.19 4.74 8.67
N THR A 65 -5.08 4.84 7.93
CA THR A 65 -5.10 5.36 6.55
C THR A 65 -3.97 4.79 5.71
N ILE A 66 -4.30 4.35 4.50
CA ILE A 66 -3.33 3.95 3.46
C ILE A 66 -3.27 5.02 2.39
N PHE A 67 -2.04 5.43 2.04
CA PHE A 67 -1.78 6.26 0.87
C PHE A 67 -1.13 5.45 -0.24
N CYS A 68 -1.70 5.61 -1.43
CA CYS A 68 -1.45 4.77 -2.56
C CYS A 68 -1.09 5.55 -3.83
N SER A 69 0.11 5.39 -4.38
CA SER A 69 0.47 5.94 -5.70
C SER A 69 -0.41 5.35 -6.82
N PRO A 70 -0.75 6.12 -7.87
CA PRO A 70 -1.61 5.67 -8.96
C PRO A 70 -1.08 4.56 -9.86
N ALA A 71 0.14 4.03 -9.64
CA ALA A 71 0.68 2.99 -10.50
C ALA A 71 -0.06 1.65 -10.31
N VAL A 72 -0.20 0.87 -11.38
CA VAL A 72 -0.96 -0.40 -11.35
C VAL A 72 -0.30 -1.42 -10.44
N ARG A 73 1.02 -1.63 -10.58
CA ARG A 73 1.81 -2.53 -9.71
C ARG A 73 1.57 -2.30 -8.23
N THR A 74 1.29 -1.07 -7.86
CA THR A 74 1.26 -0.68 -6.47
C THR A 74 -0.15 -0.77 -5.89
N GLN A 75 -1.17 -0.41 -6.66
CA GLN A 75 -2.58 -0.73 -6.36
C GLN A 75 -2.77 -2.25 -6.22
N GLN A 76 -2.23 -3.04 -7.15
CA GLN A 76 -2.26 -4.50 -7.08
C GLN A 76 -1.55 -5.05 -5.83
N THR A 77 -0.46 -4.41 -5.38
CA THR A 77 0.26 -4.85 -4.19
C THR A 77 -0.64 -4.74 -2.96
N ILE A 78 -1.30 -3.59 -2.78
CA ILE A 78 -2.12 -3.35 -1.60
C ILE A 78 -3.42 -4.15 -1.64
N GLU A 79 -4.07 -4.29 -2.80
CA GLU A 79 -5.25 -5.15 -2.97
C GLU A 79 -4.96 -6.61 -2.63
N LEU A 80 -3.80 -7.12 -3.05
CA LEU A 80 -3.41 -8.50 -2.74
C LEU A 80 -3.08 -8.66 -1.26
N ILE A 81 -2.42 -7.67 -0.65
CA ILE A 81 -2.12 -7.67 0.78
C ILE A 81 -3.43 -7.66 1.58
N ASP A 82 -4.37 -6.77 1.24
CA ASP A 82 -5.69 -6.66 1.89
C ASP A 82 -6.49 -7.96 1.79
N LYS A 83 -6.56 -8.57 0.60
CA LYS A 83 -7.19 -9.88 0.40
C LYS A 83 -6.63 -10.98 1.30
N ASN A 84 -5.32 -10.94 1.58
CA ASN A 84 -4.66 -11.93 2.44
C ASN A 84 -4.86 -11.63 3.94
N LEU A 85 -5.24 -10.42 4.31
CA LEU A 85 -5.35 -10.02 5.70
C LEU A 85 -6.69 -10.37 6.34
N LYS A 86 -7.78 -10.50 5.57
CA LYS A 86 -9.16 -10.90 6.00
C LYS A 86 -9.74 -10.19 7.24
N LYS A 87 -9.02 -9.27 7.86
CA LYS A 87 -9.27 -8.78 9.23
C LYS A 87 -8.54 -7.46 9.53
N ILE A 88 -8.35 -6.59 8.53
CA ILE A 88 -8.12 -5.18 8.84
C ILE A 88 -9.48 -4.52 8.72
N SER A 89 -10.11 -4.25 9.86
CA SER A 89 -11.14 -3.23 9.95
C SER A 89 -10.47 -1.89 9.65
N PHE A 90 -10.32 -1.57 8.36
CA PHE A 90 -9.94 -0.23 7.94
C PHE A 90 -11.05 0.70 8.40
N THR A 91 -10.83 1.38 9.50
CA THR A 91 -11.70 2.42 10.02
C THR A 91 -11.60 3.70 9.19
N GLY A 92 -10.69 3.77 8.21
CA GLY A 92 -10.49 4.91 7.32
C GLY A 92 -10.65 4.63 5.83
N SER A 93 -10.70 5.71 5.06
CA SER A 93 -10.86 5.72 3.60
C SER A 93 -9.57 5.31 2.88
N TRP A 94 -9.69 4.55 1.79
CA TRP A 94 -8.58 4.27 0.87
C TRP A 94 -8.23 5.55 0.11
N ILE A 95 -7.12 6.19 0.47
CA ILE A 95 -6.66 7.38 -0.24
C ILE A 95 -5.65 6.95 -1.30
N ILE A 96 -6.13 6.78 -2.53
CA ILE A 96 -5.24 6.79 -3.69
C ILE A 96 -4.70 8.22 -3.77
N ALA A 97 -3.41 8.40 -3.45
CA ALA A 97 -2.65 9.64 -3.47
C ALA A 97 -2.40 10.14 -4.92
N CYS A 98 -3.44 10.10 -5.74
CA CYS A 98 -3.51 10.75 -7.05
C CYS A 98 -4.48 11.94 -7.05
N THR A 99 -5.32 12.10 -6.03
CA THR A 99 -5.89 13.41 -5.76
C THR A 99 -4.74 14.33 -5.33
N PRO A 100 -4.62 15.54 -5.90
CA PRO A 100 -3.80 16.56 -5.27
C PRO A 100 -4.21 16.57 -3.81
N LEU A 101 -3.25 16.67 -2.89
CA LEU A 101 -3.54 17.00 -1.50
C LEU A 101 -4.36 18.31 -1.54
N THR A 102 -5.69 18.20 -1.61
CA THR A 102 -6.57 19.29 -1.27
C THR A 102 -6.27 19.47 0.19
N ARG A 103 -5.49 20.51 0.48
CA ARG A 103 -5.21 21.00 1.81
C ARG A 103 -6.50 20.88 2.60
N ARG A 104 -6.57 19.96 3.57
CA ARG A 104 -7.36 20.19 4.75
C ARG A 104 -6.65 21.35 5.43
N ASN A 105 -7.05 22.56 5.07
CA ASN A 105 -6.71 23.75 5.82
C ASN A 105 -7.25 23.53 7.23
N TYR A 106 -6.36 23.68 8.21
CA TYR A 106 -6.71 23.97 9.59
C TYR A 106 -7.53 25.26 9.65
#